data_AF-A0A413KQ55-F1
#
_entry.id   AF-A0A413KQ55-F1
#
_cell.length_a   1.000
_cell.length_b   1.000
_cell.length_c   1.000
_cell.angle_alpha   90.00
_cell.angle_beta   90.00
_cell.angle_gamma   90.00
#
_symmetry.space_group_name_H-M   'P 1'
#
loop_
_entity.id
_entity.type
_entity.pdbx_description
1 polymer ?
#
loop_
_entity_poly.entity_id
_entity_poly.type
_entity_poly.pdbx_seq_one_letter_code
_entity_poly.pdbx_strand_id
1 'polypeptide(L)'
;MNKLGSEFFKAIDQFERGIIGGATWRQVVMVVGIVFGVLLATVISLLKLPSLLFYLSLALTVPPAFVYGIKKDEQIKEVITFKLKVQERAYQTEYESEENHGTFIPEKGIHEWNDFN
;
A
#
# COMPACT_ATOMS: atom_id res chain seq x y z
N MET A 1 15.37 -6.51 -7.51
CA MET A 1 14.37 -5.74 -8.29
C MET A 1 14.61 -4.27 -8.06
N ASN A 2 15.14 -3.57 -9.06
CA ASN A 2 15.49 -2.15 -8.99
C ASN A 2 14.25 -1.27 -9.09
N LYS A 3 14.05 -0.40 -8.10
CA LYS A 3 13.08 0.69 -8.13
C LYS A 3 13.65 1.85 -8.96
N LEU A 4 13.36 1.86 -10.26
CA LEU A 4 13.67 2.98 -11.14
C LEU A 4 12.44 3.89 -11.23
N GLY A 5 12.43 4.97 -10.43
CA GLY A 5 11.34 5.95 -10.39
C GLY A 5 11.30 6.72 -9.08
N SER A 6 12.25 7.65 -8.92
CA SER A 6 12.50 8.60 -7.82
C SER A 6 11.67 8.47 -6.53
N GLU A 7 12.29 7.95 -5.47
CA GLU A 7 11.81 8.09 -4.08
C GLU A 7 12.22 9.43 -3.43
N PHE A 8 12.87 10.33 -4.18
CA PHE A 8 13.45 11.58 -3.63
C PHE A 8 12.42 12.61 -3.14
N PHE A 9 11.15 12.54 -3.56
CA PHE A 9 10.10 13.46 -3.11
C PHE A 9 9.18 12.92 -2.01
N LYS A 10 9.40 11.69 -1.48
CA LYS A 10 8.46 11.08 -0.52
C LYS A 10 8.90 11.15 0.97
N ALA A 11 10.09 11.67 1.25
CA ALA A 11 10.67 11.58 2.60
C ALA A 11 10.31 12.75 3.55
N ILE A 12 9.84 13.90 3.03
CA ILE A 12 9.65 15.11 3.86
C ILE A 12 8.25 15.14 4.53
N ASP A 13 7.24 14.53 3.92
CA ASP A 13 5.85 14.58 4.41
C ASP A 13 5.48 13.43 5.39
N GLN A 14 6.42 12.52 5.68
CA GLN A 14 6.19 11.38 6.58
C GLN A 14 6.47 11.68 8.06
N PHE A 15 7.05 12.84 8.38
CA PHE A 15 7.31 13.25 9.76
C PHE A 15 6.02 13.68 10.45
N GLU A 16 5.42 12.77 11.20
CA GLU A 16 4.36 13.11 12.13
C GLU A 16 4.93 13.91 13.30
N ARG A 17 4.41 15.12 13.50
CA ARG A 17 4.80 15.97 14.62
C ARG A 17 4.37 15.33 15.94
N GLY A 18 5.32 15.17 16.87
CA GLY A 18 5.03 14.73 18.23
C GLY A 18 4.16 15.76 18.96
N ILE A 19 3.16 15.29 19.69
CA ILE A 19 2.20 16.12 20.43
C ILE A 19 2.48 16.09 21.93
N ILE A 20 2.70 14.90 22.50
CA ILE A 20 2.93 14.72 23.95
C ILE A 20 4.26 13.99 24.13
N GLY A 21 5.28 14.67 24.65
CA GLY A 21 6.57 14.05 24.99
C GLY A 21 7.26 13.32 23.83
N GLY A 22 6.99 13.72 22.58
CA GLY A 22 7.52 13.06 21.38
C GLY A 22 6.62 11.97 20.78
N ALA A 23 5.54 11.58 21.46
CA ALA A 23 4.55 10.66 20.90
C ALA A 23 3.70 11.33 19.81
N THR A 24 3.48 10.64 18.69
CA THR A 24 2.62 11.13 17.60
C THR A 24 1.15 10.96 17.95
N TRP A 25 0.25 11.69 17.28
CA TRP A 25 -1.20 11.56 17.49
C TRP A 25 -1.68 10.12 17.34
N ARG A 26 -1.15 9.39 16.34
CA ARG A 26 -1.46 7.99 16.10
C ARG A 26 -1.14 7.10 17.29
N GLN A 27 0.01 7.33 17.94
CA GLN A 27 0.40 6.59 19.13
C GLN A 27 -0.51 6.90 20.32
N VAL A 28 -0.98 8.14 20.47
CA VAL A 28 -1.98 8.51 21.48
C VAL A 28 -3.30 7.77 21.22
N VAL A 29 -3.80 7.78 19.98
CA VAL A 29 -5.01 7.04 19.59
C VAL A 29 -4.85 5.55 19.82
N MET A 30 -3.68 4.98 19.53
CA MET A 30 -3.37 3.58 19.81
C MET A 30 -3.47 3.26 21.30
N VAL A 31 -2.83 4.07 22.16
CA VAL A 31 -2.89 3.86 23.62
C VAL A 31 -4.33 3.95 24.11
N VAL A 32 -5.09 4.95 23.67
CA VAL A 32 -6.51 5.10 24.03
C VAL A 32 -7.32 3.88 23.57
N GLY A 33 -7.11 3.41 22.35
CA GLY A 33 -7.78 2.22 21.80
C GLY A 33 -7.46 0.95 22.58
N ILE A 34 -6.20 0.76 22.99
CA ILE A 34 -5.78 -0.38 23.80
C ILE A 34 -6.40 -0.31 25.19
N VAL A 35 -6.33 0.85 25.85
CA VAL A 35 -6.95 1.06 27.18
C VAL A 35 -8.44 0.80 27.12
N PHE A 36 -9.12 1.28 26.07
CA PHE A 36 -10.53 1.01 25.86
C PHE A 36 -10.82 -0.49 25.68
N GLY A 37 -10.02 -1.20 24.88
CA GLY A 37 -10.14 -2.64 24.69
C GLY A 37 -9.96 -3.43 25.99
N VAL A 38 -8.97 -3.05 26.81
CA VAL A 38 -8.73 -3.66 28.13
C VAL A 38 -9.90 -3.37 29.08
N LEU A 39 -10.40 -2.13 29.13
CA LEU A 39 -11.56 -1.78 29.95
C LEU A 39 -12.79 -2.60 29.55
N LEU A 40 -13.10 -2.71 28.26
CA LEU A 40 -14.18 -3.57 27.77
C LEU A 40 -14.01 -5.02 28.22
N ALA A 41 -12.81 -5.58 28.04
CA ALA A 41 -12.49 -6.93 28.44
C ALA A 41 -12.67 -7.16 29.95
N THR A 42 -12.26 -6.18 30.79
CA THR A 42 -12.46 -6.25 32.24
C THR A 42 -13.94 -6.23 32.62
N VAL A 43 -14.75 -5.36 32.00
CA VAL A 43 -16.20 -5.28 32.24
C VAL A 43 -16.88 -6.61 31.88
N ILE A 44 -16.53 -7.18 30.73
CA ILE A 44 -17.05 -8.49 30.27
C ILE A 44 -16.71 -9.58 31.28
N SER A 45 -15.47 -9.58 31.79
CA SER A 45 -15.01 -10.54 32.79
C SER A 45 -15.76 -10.39 34.12
N LEU A 46 -15.94 -9.15 34.62
CA LEU A 46 -16.66 -8.86 35.85
C LEU A 46 -18.13 -9.27 35.79
N LEU A 47 -18.79 -9.07 34.64
CA LEU A 47 -20.16 -9.47 34.42
C LEU A 47 -20.33 -10.96 34.10
N LYS A 48 -19.23 -11.74 34.07
CA LYS A 48 -19.21 -13.17 33.71
C LYS A 48 -19.91 -13.47 32.38
N LEU A 49 -19.74 -12.57 31.41
CA LEU A 49 -20.29 -12.74 30.07
C LEU A 49 -19.55 -13.87 29.31
N PRO A 50 -20.15 -14.39 28.22
CA PRO A 50 -19.52 -15.45 27.42
C PRO A 50 -18.11 -15.09 26.95
N SER A 51 -17.21 -16.09 26.98
CA SER A 51 -15.81 -15.94 26.56
C SER A 51 -15.65 -15.47 25.11
N LEU A 52 -16.61 -15.82 24.23
CA LEU A 52 -16.62 -15.34 22.85
C LEU A 52 -16.64 -13.80 22.78
N LEU A 53 -17.41 -13.14 23.65
CA LEU A 53 -17.48 -11.67 23.69
C LEU A 53 -16.17 -11.06 24.18
N PHE A 54 -15.50 -11.71 25.13
CA PHE A 54 -14.18 -11.29 25.58
C PHE A 54 -13.16 -11.29 24.43
N TYR A 55 -13.05 -12.42 23.72
CA TYR A 55 -12.11 -12.54 22.60
C TYR A 55 -12.45 -11.58 21.45
N LEU A 56 -13.74 -11.44 21.11
CA LEU A 56 -14.17 -10.47 20.09
C LEU A 56 -13.84 -9.04 20.50
N SER A 57 -14.07 -8.67 21.76
CA SER A 57 -13.79 -7.32 22.24
C SER A 57 -12.31 -6.97 22.09
N LEU A 58 -11.40 -7.87 22.46
CA LEU A 58 -9.96 -7.66 22.32
C LEU A 58 -9.52 -7.68 20.84
N ALA A 59 -10.00 -8.65 20.06
CA ALA A 59 -9.62 -8.81 18.67
C ALA A 59 -10.08 -7.66 17.76
N LEU A 60 -11.21 -7.02 18.08
CA LEU A 60 -11.72 -5.89 17.30
C LEU A 60 -11.14 -4.54 17.73
N THR A 61 -10.67 -4.41 18.97
CA THR A 61 -10.15 -3.14 19.49
C THR A 61 -8.64 -3.05 19.37
N VAL A 62 -7.91 -4.04 19.90
CA VAL A 62 -6.45 -3.96 20.09
C VAL A 62 -5.68 -4.04 18.78
N PRO A 63 -5.87 -5.05 17.90
CA PRO A 63 -5.10 -5.15 16.66
C PRO A 63 -5.28 -3.95 15.70
N PRO A 64 -6.52 -3.45 15.43
CA PRO A 64 -6.68 -2.28 14.57
C PRO A 64 -6.03 -1.02 15.16
N ALA A 65 -6.18 -0.79 16.46
CA ALA A 65 -5.56 0.35 17.14
C ALA A 65 -4.04 0.29 17.06
N PHE A 66 -3.46 -0.91 17.22
CA PHE A 66 -2.01 -1.13 17.13
C PHE A 66 -1.47 -0.93 15.72
N VAL A 67 -2.14 -1.49 14.71
CA VAL A 67 -1.77 -1.33 13.29
C VAL A 67 -1.81 0.14 12.88
N TYR A 68 -2.83 0.87 13.31
CA TYR A 68 -2.94 2.31 13.10
C TYR A 68 -1.83 3.07 13.85
N GLY A 69 -1.53 2.72 15.09
CA GLY A 69 -0.48 3.38 15.88
C GLY A 69 0.91 3.33 15.25
N ILE A 70 1.25 2.22 14.59
CA ILE A 70 2.59 1.98 14.00
C ILE A 70 2.67 2.41 12.52
N LYS A 71 1.59 2.98 11.97
CA LYS A 71 1.56 3.43 10.56
C LYS A 71 1.78 2.29 9.54
N LYS A 72 1.36 1.08 9.90
CA LYS A 72 1.41 -0.11 9.03
C LYS A 72 0.15 -0.30 8.19
N ASP A 73 -0.88 0.49 8.47
CA ASP A 73 -2.16 0.52 7.75
C ASP A 73 -1.97 0.71 6.24
N GLU A 74 -1.10 1.63 5.83
CA GLU A 74 -0.90 1.94 4.42
C GLU A 74 -0.18 0.83 3.66
N GLN A 75 0.84 0.21 4.27
CA GLN A 75 1.54 -0.95 3.72
C GLN A 75 0.59 -2.16 3.59
N ILE A 76 -0.23 -2.40 4.62
CA ILE A 76 -1.20 -3.49 4.62
C ILE A 76 -2.26 -3.27 3.53
N LYS A 77 -2.77 -2.04 3.40
CA LYS A 77 -3.72 -1.66 2.35
C LYS A 77 -3.14 -1.91 0.97
N GLU A 78 -1.88 -1.55 0.72
CA GLU A 78 -1.22 -1.77 -0.57
C GLU A 78 -1.08 -3.26 -0.88
N VAL A 79 -0.63 -4.07 0.10
CA VAL A 79 -0.50 -5.53 -0.06
C VAL A 79 -1.84 -6.20 -0.32
N ILE A 80 -2.89 -5.83 0.43
CA ILE A 80 -4.24 -6.36 0.23
C ILE A 80 -4.75 -5.96 -1.15
N THR A 81 -4.60 -4.69 -1.52
CA THR A 81 -5.02 -4.18 -2.83
C THR A 81 -4.32 -4.94 -3.96
N PHE A 82 -3.01 -5.15 -3.85
CA PHE A 82 -2.22 -5.91 -4.82
C PHE A 82 -2.69 -7.37 -4.93
N LYS A 83 -2.94 -8.03 -3.80
CA LYS A 83 -3.42 -9.43 -3.78
C LYS A 83 -4.84 -9.60 -4.30
N LEU A 84 -5.73 -8.63 -4.08
CA LEU A 84 -7.10 -8.68 -4.58
C LEU A 84 -7.19 -8.25 -6.04
N LYS A 85 -6.35 -7.30 -6.44
CA LYS A 85 -6.27 -6.77 -7.80
C LYS A 85 -5.18 -7.51 -8.59
N VAL A 86 -5.20 -8.85 -8.55
CA VAL A 86 -4.42 -9.69 -9.50
C VAL A 86 -4.91 -9.31 -10.89
N GLN A 87 -4.22 -8.36 -11.50
CA GLN A 87 -4.54 -7.82 -12.79
C GLN A 87 -3.47 -8.41 -13.72
N GLU A 88 -3.87 -9.38 -14.55
CA GLU A 88 -3.06 -9.79 -15.70
C GLU A 88 -2.81 -8.53 -16.52
N ARG A 89 -1.58 -8.02 -16.48
CA ARG A 89 -1.19 -6.91 -17.33
C ARG A 89 -0.94 -7.54 -18.69
N ALA A 90 -1.90 -7.39 -19.61
CA ALA A 90 -1.65 -7.69 -21.01
C ALA A 90 -0.53 -6.75 -21.46
N TYR A 91 0.67 -7.30 -21.63
CA TYR A 91 1.79 -6.55 -22.19
C TYR A 91 1.59 -6.47 -23.70
N GLN A 92 2.03 -5.39 -24.34
CA GLN A 92 2.00 -5.25 -25.80
C GLN A 92 2.75 -6.38 -26.54
N THR A 93 3.51 -7.21 -25.83
CA THR A 93 4.18 -8.41 -26.33
C THR A 93 3.29 -9.65 -26.40
N GLU A 94 2.10 -9.64 -25.79
CA GLU A 94 1.15 -10.76 -25.78
C GLU A 94 0.04 -10.62 -26.83
N TYR A 95 -0.14 -9.43 -27.40
CA TYR A 95 -0.87 -9.28 -28.64
C TYR A 95 0.11 -9.67 -29.75
N GLU A 96 -0.19 -10.74 -30.50
CA GLU A 96 0.49 -11.00 -31.76
C GLU A 96 0.53 -9.67 -32.52
N SER A 97 1.75 -9.23 -32.84
CA SER A 97 1.98 -8.06 -33.69
C SER A 97 1.06 -8.19 -34.89
N GLU A 98 -0.04 -7.43 -34.92
CA GLU A 98 -0.80 -7.29 -36.15
C GLU A 98 0.20 -6.92 -37.24
N GLU A 99 0.25 -7.76 -38.27
CA GLU A 99 1.18 -7.65 -39.37
C GLU A 99 1.17 -6.22 -39.88
N ASN A 100 2.28 -5.52 -39.70
CA ASN A 100 2.44 -4.15 -40.16
C ASN A 100 2.66 -4.19 -41.68
N HIS A 101 1.59 -4.46 -42.43
CA HIS A 101 1.52 -4.23 -43.87
C HIS A 101 1.31 -2.73 -44.11
N GLY A 102 2.40 -1.98 -44.18
CA GLY A 102 2.35 -0.55 -44.44
C GLY A 102 3.72 0.06 -44.68
N THR A 103 4.28 -0.22 -45.86
CA THR A 103 5.27 0.59 -46.62
C THR A 103 6.16 1.51 -45.79
N PHE A 104 7.37 1.06 -45.45
CA PHE A 104 8.63 1.79 -45.66
C PHE A 104 9.76 0.92 -45.09
N ILE A 105 10.19 -0.07 -45.86
CA ILE A 105 11.49 -0.70 -45.68
C ILE A 105 12.43 0.03 -46.65
N PRO A 106 13.38 0.85 -46.18
CA PRO A 106 14.34 1.50 -47.08
C PRO A 106 15.19 0.43 -47.76
N GLU A 107 15.23 0.44 -49.09
CA GLU A 107 16.08 -0.47 -49.84
C GLU A 107 17.57 -0.23 -49.52
N LYS A 108 18.33 -1.31 -49.46
CA LYS A 108 19.73 -1.30 -49.06
C LYS A 108 20.57 -0.49 -50.06
N GLY A 109 21.04 0.68 -49.64
CA GLY A 109 21.91 1.56 -50.44
C GLY A 109 21.47 3.01 -50.54
N ILE A 110 20.33 3.37 -49.96
CA ILE A 110 19.85 4.76 -49.94
C ILE A 110 20.41 5.46 -48.69
N HIS A 111 21.23 6.49 -48.91
CA HIS A 111 21.69 7.40 -47.86
C HIS A 111 21.12 8.80 -48.13
N GLU A 112 20.80 9.53 -47.06
CA GLU A 112 20.16 10.86 -47.07
C GLU A 112 20.96 11.96 -47.79
N TRP A 113 22.17 11.66 -48.26
CA TRP A 113 23.07 12.57 -48.97
C TRP A 113 23.07 12.33 -50.49
N ASN A 114 22.33 11.34 -50.98
CA ASN A 114 22.19 11.06 -52.42
C ASN A 114 21.10 11.93 -53.04
N ASP A 115 21.14 13.24 -52.81
CA ASP A 115 20.41 14.19 -53.64
C ASP A 115 21.32 14.58 -54.81
N PHE A 116 20.95 14.14 -56.02
CA PHE A 116 21.51 14.68 -57.26
C PHE A 116 20.63 15.83 -57.73
N ASN A 117 21.29 16.96 -58.00
CA ASN A 117 20.80 18.18 -58.64
C ASN A 117 19.76 17.95 -59.76
#